data_AF-A0A2H0DUZ2-F1
#
_entry.id   AF-A0A2H0DUZ2-F1
#
_cell.length_a   1.000
_cell.length_b   1.000
_cell.length_c   1.000
_cell.angle_alpha   90.00
_cell.angle_beta   90.00
_cell.angle_gamma   90.00
#
_symmetry.space_group_name_H-M   'P 1'
#
loop_
_entity.id
_entity.type
_entity.pdbx_description
1 polymer ?
#
loop_
_entity_poly.entity_id
_entity_poly.type
_entity_poly.pdbx_seq_one_letter_code
_entity_poly.pdbx_strand_id
1 'polypeptide(L)'
;MNIIFNPQKLLLSDRFKQRIQTKFDQGLGKLLKNYQEDLKVASLAIEKVTRSGYEIKFDMNLPGCPINIRDTHRVLMDGVIR
;
A
#
# COMPACT_ATOMS: atom_id res chain seq x y z
N MET A 1 -5.16 10.61 -1.07
CA MET A 1 -3.76 10.13 -0.86
C MET A 1 -3.23 9.61 -2.18
N ASN A 2 -1.94 9.76 -2.48
CA ASN A 2 -1.33 9.21 -3.68
C ASN A 2 -0.53 7.94 -3.37
N ILE A 3 -0.87 6.81 -4.01
CA ILE A 3 -0.16 5.53 -3.83
C ILE A 3 0.60 5.19 -5.11
N ILE A 4 1.92 5.12 -4.98
CA ILE A 4 2.82 4.65 -6.03
C ILE A 4 2.89 3.14 -5.93
N PHE A 5 2.33 2.44 -6.91
CA PHE A 5 2.36 0.97 -6.98
C PHE A 5 3.64 0.49 -7.65
N ASN A 6 4.44 -0.28 -6.93
CA ASN A 6 5.68 -0.89 -7.40
C ASN A 6 5.58 -2.43 -7.40
N PRO A 7 4.79 -3.03 -8.31
CA PRO A 7 4.66 -4.47 -8.35
C PRO A 7 5.95 -5.13 -8.87
N GLN A 8 6.44 -6.14 -8.17
CA GLN A 8 7.61 -6.91 -8.58
C GLN A 8 7.19 -8.27 -9.12
N LYS A 9 7.43 -8.49 -10.42
CA LYS A 9 7.13 -9.75 -11.13
C LYS A 9 5.64 -10.13 -11.07
N LEU A 10 4.76 -9.13 -10.92
CA LEU A 10 3.31 -9.31 -10.85
C LEU A 10 2.61 -8.21 -11.64
N LEU A 11 1.54 -8.56 -12.36
CA LEU A 11 0.68 -7.59 -13.01
C LEU A 11 -0.52 -7.30 -12.12
N LEU A 12 -0.65 -6.04 -11.69
CA LEU A 12 -1.80 -5.56 -10.93
C LEU A 12 -2.82 -4.98 -11.92
N SER A 13 -4.03 -5.52 -11.92
CA SER A 13 -5.13 -4.94 -12.72
C SER A 13 -5.54 -3.58 -12.17
N ASP A 14 -6.04 -2.70 -13.03
CA ASP A 14 -6.43 -1.35 -12.61
C ASP A 14 -7.60 -1.37 -11.62
N ARG A 15 -8.54 -2.32 -11.78
CA ARG A 15 -9.59 -2.57 -10.80
C ARG A 15 -9.02 -2.89 -9.42
N PHE A 16 -7.93 -3.66 -9.36
CA PHE A 16 -7.29 -4.01 -8.10
C PHE A 16 -6.58 -2.80 -7.48
N LYS A 17 -5.80 -2.05 -8.26
CA LYS A 17 -5.18 -0.79 -7.81
C LYS A 17 -6.22 0.19 -7.25
N GLN A 18 -7.36 0.33 -7.92
CA GLN A 18 -8.45 1.20 -7.47
C GLN A 18 -9.05 0.75 -6.14
N ARG A 19 -9.24 -0.55 -5.92
CA ARG A 19 -9.70 -1.08 -4.62
C ARG A 19 -8.71 -0.77 -3.50
N ILE A 20 -7.41 -0.92 -3.76
CA ILE A 20 -6.38 -0.58 -2.80
C ILE A 20 -6.44 0.91 -2.47
N GLN A 21 -6.45 1.76 -3.51
CA GLN A 21 -6.54 3.21 -3.38
C GLN A 21 -7.73 3.63 -2.52
N THR A 22 -8.93 3.12 -2.83
CA THR A 22 -10.14 3.41 -2.05
C THR A 22 -10.00 3.02 -0.58
N LYS A 23 -9.40 1.87 -0.28
CA LYS A 23 -9.25 1.44 1.11
C LYS A 23 -8.31 2.36 1.90
N PHE A 24 -7.17 2.73 1.33
CA PHE A 24 -6.24 3.66 1.97
C PHE A 24 -6.84 5.06 2.13
N ASP A 25 -7.58 5.56 1.13
CA ASP A 25 -8.28 6.84 1.24
C ASP A 25 -9.34 6.81 2.37
N GLN A 26 -10.09 5.72 2.49
CA GLN A 26 -11.12 5.56 3.52
C GLN A 26 -10.56 5.35 4.94
N GLY A 27 -9.36 4.79 5.06
CA GLY A 27 -8.66 4.57 6.33
C GLY A 27 -7.64 5.66 6.63
N LEU A 28 -6.44 5.53 6.07
CA LEU A 28 -5.29 6.40 6.33
C LEU A 28 -5.53 7.84 5.87
N GLY A 29 -6.24 8.04 4.75
CA GLY A 29 -6.58 9.36 4.23
C GLY A 29 -7.35 10.23 5.23
N LYS A 30 -8.25 9.63 6.02
CA LYS A 30 -9.00 10.33 7.08
C LYS A 30 -8.09 10.75 8.25
N LEU A 31 -7.12 9.91 8.59
CA LEU A 31 -6.16 10.16 9.67
C LEU A 31 -5.18 11.28 9.30
N LEU A 32 -4.83 11.38 8.02
CA LEU A 32 -3.90 12.37 7.51
C LEU A 32 -4.56 13.64 6.98
N LYS A 33 -5.81 13.93 7.38
CA LYS A 33 -6.57 15.10 6.90
C LYS A 33 -5.84 16.45 7.05
N ASN A 34 -5.00 16.58 8.08
CA ASN A 34 -4.26 17.81 8.40
C ASN A 34 -2.90 17.91 7.68
N TYR A 35 -2.45 16.86 7.00
CA TYR A 35 -1.24 16.91 6.20
C TYR A 35 -1.54 17.57 4.84
N GLN A 36 -0.54 18.24 4.27
CA GLN A 36 -0.61 18.71 2.88
C GLN A 36 -0.71 17.52 1.92
N GLU A 37 -1.46 17.66 0.83
CA GLU A 37 -1.65 16.59 -0.16
C GLU A 37 -0.32 16.08 -0.73
N ASP A 38 0.65 16.98 -0.95
CA ASP A 38 1.98 16.65 -1.47
C ASP A 38 2.78 15.72 -0.53
N LEU A 39 2.45 15.72 0.76
CA LEU A 39 3.05 14.82 1.75
C LEU A 39 2.30 13.49 1.88
N LYS A 40 1.08 13.39 1.33
CA LYS A 40 0.26 12.16 1.37
C LYS A 40 0.66 11.20 0.24
N VAL A 41 1.95 10.96 0.10
CA VAL A 41 2.52 10.04 -0.88
C VAL A 41 3.01 8.80 -0.18
N ALA A 42 2.52 7.64 -0.60
CA ALA A 42 2.96 6.34 -0.12
C ALA A 42 3.41 5.46 -1.29
N SER A 43 4.38 4.58 -1.03
CA SER A 43 4.83 3.53 -1.94
C SER A 43 4.29 2.20 -1.46
N LEU A 44 3.68 1.45 -2.36
CA LEU A 44 3.24 0.08 -2.10
C LEU A 44 3.95 -0.87 -3.05
N ALA A 45 4.87 -1.68 -2.52
CA ALA A 45 5.51 -2.75 -3.25
C ALA A 45 4.84 -4.08 -2.92
N ILE A 46 4.50 -4.84 -3.98
CA ILE A 46 3.90 -6.17 -3.85
C ILE A 46 4.81 -7.13 -4.61
N GLU A 47 5.37 -8.10 -3.89
CA GLU A 47 6.26 -9.12 -4.44
C GLU A 47 5.66 -10.51 -4.21
N LYS A 48 5.69 -11.37 -5.24
CA LYS A 48 5.34 -12.78 -5.08
C LYS A 48 6.57 -13.56 -4.62
N VAL A 49 6.56 -14.02 -3.38
CA VAL A 49 7.64 -14.82 -2.80
C VAL A 49 7.30 -16.30 -2.97
N THR A 50 8.20 -17.08 -3.56
CA THR A 50 7.98 -18.50 -3.80
C THR A 50 7.70 -19.26 -2.49
N ARG A 51 6.64 -20.08 -2.49
CA ARG A 51 6.12 -20.89 -1.37
C ARG A 51 5.46 -20.14 -0.19
N SER A 52 5.85 -18.90 0.09
CA SER A 52 5.34 -18.13 1.24
C SER A 52 4.14 -17.23 0.92
N GLY A 53 3.86 -16.99 -0.37
CA GLY A 53 2.72 -16.19 -0.83
C GLY A 53 3.15 -14.84 -1.39
N TYR A 54 2.66 -13.77 -0.79
CA TYR A 54 2.86 -12.39 -1.21
C TYR A 54 3.47 -11.59 -0.07
N GLU A 55 4.54 -10.86 -0.37
CA GLU A 55 5.11 -9.87 0.51
C GLU A 55 4.63 -8.49 0.08
N ILE A 56 4.15 -7.73 1.05
CA ILE A 56 3.61 -6.39 0.86
C ILE A 56 4.47 -5.43 1.70
N LYS A 57 5.04 -4.43 1.05
CA LYS A 57 5.77 -3.34 1.70
C LYS A 57 5.03 -2.04 1.46
N PHE A 58 4.70 -1.35 2.53
CA PHE A 58 4.11 -0.03 2.51
C PHE A 58 5.09 0.93 3.16
N ASP A 59 5.54 1.91 2.38
CA ASP A 59 6.48 2.93 2.83
C ASP A 59 5.85 4.31 2.62
N MET A 60 5.79 5.11 3.66
CA MET A 60 5.28 6.47 3.61
C MET A 60 6.17 7.38 4.45
N ASN A 61 6.71 8.42 3.83
CA ASN A 61 7.62 9.32 4.49
C ASN A 61 6.88 10.59 4.93
N LEU A 62 6.29 10.55 6.14
CA LEU A 62 5.70 11.74 6.76
C LEU A 62 6.75 12.48 7.60
N PRO A 63 6.74 13.83 7.61
CA PRO A 63 7.62 14.61 8.46
C PRO A 63 7.45 14.23 9.93
N GLY A 64 8.54 13.76 10.55
CA GLY A 64 8.56 13.36 11.96
C GLY A 64 7.96 11.98 12.27
N CYS A 65 7.42 11.26 11.28
CA CYS A 65 6.83 9.93 11.49
C CYS A 65 6.89 9.08 10.21
N PRO A 66 8.07 8.55 9.83
CA PRO A 66 8.14 7.61 8.72
C PRO A 66 7.37 6.32 9.07
N ILE A 67 6.51 5.88 8.16
CA ILE A 67 5.73 4.65 8.29
C ILE A 67 6.30 3.64 7.30
N ASN A 68 6.94 2.60 7.83
CA ASN A 68 7.46 1.49 7.04
C ASN A 68 6.83 0.20 7.59
N ILE A 69 5.93 -0.40 6.81
CA ILE A 69 5.20 -1.61 7.18
C ILE A 69 5.57 -2.70 6.18
N ARG A 70 5.94 -3.87 6.70
CA ARG A 70 6.21 -5.06 5.91
C ARG A 70 5.34 -6.18 6.44
N ASP A 71 4.55 -6.79 5.56
CA ASP A 71 3.70 -7.91 5.91
C ASP A 71 3.76 -9.02 4.84
N THR A 72 3.47 -10.25 5.23
CA THR A 72 3.50 -11.43 4.36
C THR A 72 2.21 -12.22 4.48
N HIS A 73 1.51 -12.40 3.36
CA HIS A 73 0.24 -13.11 3.33
C HIS A 73 0.25 -14.21 2.28
N ARG A 74 -0.40 -15.34 2.60
CA ARG A 74 -0.62 -16.43 1.64
C ARG A 74 -1.52 -16.01 0.48
N VAL A 75 -2.45 -15.09 0.73
CA VAL A 75 -3.40 -14.55 -0.26
C VAL A 75 -3.23 -13.03 -0.33
N LEU A 76 -3.01 -12.50 -1.55
CA LEU A 76 -2.77 -11.08 -1.77
C LEU A 76 -3.91 -10.18 -1.26
N MET A 77 -5.16 -10.64 -1.41
CA MET A 77 -6.33 -9.90 -0.96
C MET A 77 -6.39 -9.75 0.56
N ASP A 78 -5.97 -10.78 1.31
CA ASP A 78 -6.00 -10.72 2.78
C ASP A 78 -5.02 -9.68 3.32
N GLY A 79 -3.86 -9.54 2.67
CA GLY A 79 -2.84 -8.59 3.10
C GLY A 79 -3.11 -7.14 2.80
N VAL A 80 -3.97 -6.86 1.80
CA VAL A 80 -4.30 -5.48 1.44
C VAL A 80 -5.70 -5.09 1.91
N ILE A 81 -6.68 -6.00 1.93
CA ILE A 81 -8.11 -5.67 2.09
C ILE A 81 -8.69 -6.01 3.46
N ARG A 82 -8.04 -6.83 4.29
CA ARG A 82 -8.58 -7.17 5.62
C ARG A 82 -8.63 -6.01 6.62
#